data_AF-A0A954YX09-F1
#
_entry.id   AF-A0A954YX09-F1
#
_cell.length_a   1.000
_cell.length_b   1.000
_cell.length_c   1.000
_cell.angle_alpha   90.00
_cell.angle_beta   90.00
_cell.angle_gamma   90.00
#
_symmetry.space_group_name_H-M   'P 1'
#
loop_
_entity.id
_entity.type
_entity.pdbx_description
1 polymer ?
#
loop_
_entity_poly.entity_id
_entity_poly.type
_entity_poly.pdbx_seq_one_letter_code
_entity_poly.pdbx_strand_id
1 'polypeptide(L)'
;MSRIVTTSPIRTAYARRRTSAFTVLTLLAACCGVGCAKTPSHLDMKQVVRAESDYRNHRFREANDTLTTFLREFPNSPDSAEAYCLRALCNIELKNKARAEADAQACVKLAQSSTIKANAHATLATLLYESGKTDQALDHYSAALKVLPDKPPADLLRYRFGICLQRAGRWQDARREFASVFQRYPGSDLAPHARRMYDWTVDGYAIQAGAFRESGAASDLNQKLRRSGLPSRVDRIARSGEWLHTVYVGNYTTYREAANALPVVRRVVKDAFVMPQ
;
A
#
# COMPACT_ATOMS: atom_id res chain seq x y z
N MET A 1 -2.35 35.33 -6.56
CA MET A 1 -2.29 34.55 -5.30
C MET A 1 -1.92 33.12 -5.64
N SER A 2 -0.63 32.80 -5.61
CA SER A 2 -0.11 31.54 -6.15
C SER A 2 -0.13 30.45 -5.07
N ARG A 3 -1.01 29.46 -5.22
CA ARG A 3 -1.06 28.24 -4.41
C ARG A 3 -0.01 27.25 -4.92
N ILE A 4 0.81 26.72 -4.01
CA ILE A 4 1.79 25.69 -4.32
C ILE A 4 1.11 24.33 -4.18
N VAL A 5 1.04 23.58 -5.28
CA VAL A 5 0.52 22.20 -5.34
C VAL A 5 1.71 21.26 -5.46
N THR A 6 1.86 20.32 -4.53
CA THR A 6 2.94 19.32 -4.54
C THR A 6 2.38 17.92 -4.77
N THR A 7 2.91 17.23 -5.78
CA THR A 7 2.59 15.83 -6.11
C THR A 7 3.64 14.89 -5.51
N SER A 8 3.20 13.71 -5.07
CA SER A 8 4.01 12.71 -4.35
C SER A 8 4.87 11.87 -5.32
N PRO A 9 6.19 11.70 -5.08
CA PRO A 9 7.07 10.93 -5.95
C PRO A 9 7.49 9.62 -5.29
N ILE A 10 6.74 8.51 -5.47
CA ILE A 10 7.29 7.17 -5.18
C ILE A 10 6.77 6.18 -6.24
N ARG A 11 7.49 6.11 -7.36
CA ARG A 11 7.38 5.08 -8.40
C ARG A 11 8.79 4.74 -8.85
N THR A 12 9.38 3.71 -8.25
CA THR A 12 10.40 2.79 -8.81
C THR A 12 11.13 2.09 -7.66
N ALA A 13 11.03 0.76 -7.58
CA ALA A 13 12.06 -0.14 -7.01
C ALA A 13 11.58 -1.59 -7.10
N TYR A 14 11.51 -2.16 -8.31
CA TYR A 14 11.51 -3.61 -8.49
C TYR A 14 12.35 -3.94 -9.72
N ALA A 15 13.66 -3.83 -9.56
CA ALA A 15 14.63 -4.41 -10.48
C ALA A 15 15.97 -4.57 -9.77
N ARG A 16 16.25 -5.76 -9.22
CA ARG A 16 17.49 -6.52 -9.44
C ARG A 16 17.70 -7.67 -8.44
N ARG A 17 18.05 -8.82 -9.03
CA ARG A 17 18.90 -9.93 -8.56
C ARG A 17 18.34 -10.87 -7.47
N ARG A 18 18.09 -12.12 -7.86
CA ARG A 18 19.11 -13.19 -7.82
C ARG A 18 18.69 -14.39 -8.68
N THR A 19 19.60 -14.80 -9.56
CA THR A 19 19.71 -16.12 -10.15
C THR A 19 20.06 -17.13 -9.06
N SER A 20 19.36 -18.27 -8.99
CA SER A 20 19.87 -19.52 -8.41
C SER A 20 19.02 -20.70 -8.88
N ALA A 21 19.71 -21.61 -9.57
CA ALA A 21 19.38 -22.94 -10.06
C ALA A 21 18.09 -23.62 -9.55
N PHE A 22 17.23 -24.01 -10.49
CA PHE A 22 16.29 -25.11 -10.33
C PHE A 22 17.09 -26.43 -10.29
N THR A 23 17.08 -27.11 -9.15
CA THR A 23 17.45 -28.53 -9.08
C THR A 23 16.16 -29.34 -9.13
N VAL A 24 16.04 -30.15 -10.17
CA VAL A 24 14.98 -31.13 -10.36
C VAL A 24 15.13 -32.20 -9.27
N LEU A 25 14.13 -32.35 -8.41
CA LEU A 25 14.00 -33.52 -7.55
C LEU A 25 12.70 -34.24 -7.92
N THR A 26 12.84 -35.35 -8.63
CA THR A 26 11.77 -36.32 -8.91
C THR A 26 11.39 -37.03 -7.64
N LEU A 27 10.12 -36.99 -7.26
CA LEU A 27 9.52 -37.89 -6.28
C LEU A 27 8.22 -38.46 -6.85
N LEU A 28 8.27 -39.73 -7.20
CA LEU A 28 7.14 -40.62 -7.41
C LEU A 28 6.34 -40.74 -6.11
N ALA A 29 5.05 -40.47 -6.17
CA ALA A 29 4.09 -41.01 -5.20
C ALA A 29 2.75 -41.25 -5.90
N ALA A 30 2.39 -42.53 -5.99
CA ALA A 30 1.09 -43.00 -6.44
C ALA A 30 0.04 -42.88 -5.33
N CYS A 31 -1.22 -42.83 -5.77
CA CYS A 31 -2.46 -43.27 -5.10
C CYS A 31 -3.50 -42.22 -4.67
N CYS A 32 -4.69 -42.43 -5.25
CA CYS A 32 -6.05 -42.26 -4.69
C CYS A 32 -6.74 -40.88 -4.73
N GLY A 33 -7.55 -40.69 -5.79
CA GLY A 33 -9.01 -40.68 -5.62
C GLY A 33 -9.65 -39.53 -4.84
N VAL A 34 -9.50 -38.29 -5.30
CA VAL A 34 -10.48 -37.21 -5.13
C VAL A 34 -10.46 -36.40 -6.44
N GLY A 35 -11.62 -36.06 -7.00
CA GLY A 35 -11.82 -35.60 -8.39
C GLY A 35 -10.64 -34.89 -9.03
N CYS A 36 -10.16 -35.42 -10.17
CA CYS A 36 -8.96 -34.97 -10.86
C CYS A 36 -9.01 -33.49 -11.23
N ALA A 37 -8.62 -32.62 -10.31
CA ALA A 37 -8.20 -31.28 -10.65
C ALA A 37 -6.99 -31.44 -11.57
N LYS A 38 -7.12 -31.02 -12.83
CA LYS A 38 -6.01 -31.03 -13.78
C LYS A 38 -4.88 -30.19 -13.18
N THR A 39 -3.74 -30.81 -12.94
CA THR A 39 -2.52 -30.13 -12.52
C THR A 39 -1.76 -29.69 -13.77
N PRO A 40 -1.24 -28.45 -13.83
CA PRO A 40 -0.41 -28.00 -14.93
C PRO A 40 0.77 -28.93 -15.16
N SER A 41 1.04 -29.27 -16.42
CA SER A 41 2.30 -29.94 -16.79
C SER A 41 3.46 -28.93 -16.77
N HIS A 42 4.69 -29.44 -16.83
CA HIS A 42 5.87 -28.57 -17.02
C HIS A 42 5.78 -27.72 -18.29
N LEU A 43 5.09 -28.21 -19.33
CA LEU A 43 4.87 -27.46 -20.57
C LEU A 43 3.92 -26.28 -20.35
N ASP A 44 2.86 -26.49 -19.57
CA ASP A 44 1.89 -25.43 -19.24
C ASP A 44 2.55 -24.32 -18.41
N MET A 45 3.47 -24.70 -17.51
CA MET A 45 4.25 -23.74 -16.72
C MET A 45 5.19 -22.88 -17.57
N LYS A 46 5.56 -23.30 -18.80
CA LYS A 46 6.31 -22.42 -19.73
C LYS A 46 5.48 -21.18 -20.11
N GLN A 47 4.15 -21.25 -20.09
CA GLN A 47 3.30 -20.09 -20.35
C GLN A 47 3.44 -19.05 -19.23
N VAL A 48 3.51 -19.48 -17.97
CA VAL A 48 3.72 -18.61 -16.81
C VAL A 48 5.10 -17.95 -16.87
N VAL A 49 6.14 -18.72 -17.20
CA VAL A 49 7.51 -18.19 -17.40
C VAL A 49 7.57 -17.19 -18.55
N ARG A 50 6.88 -17.45 -19.65
CA ARG A 50 6.76 -16.49 -20.77
C ARG A 50 6.07 -15.21 -20.31
N ALA A 51 4.94 -15.32 -19.61
CA ALA A 51 4.23 -14.17 -19.09
C ALA A 51 5.09 -13.36 -18.09
N GLU A 52 5.95 -14.02 -17.32
CA GLU A 52 6.91 -13.34 -16.44
C GLU A 52 7.93 -12.53 -17.24
N SER A 53 8.45 -13.10 -18.34
CA SER A 53 9.30 -12.36 -19.27
C SER A 53 8.57 -11.16 -19.88
N ASP A 54 7.33 -11.33 -20.29
CA ASP A 54 6.50 -10.25 -20.84
C ASP A 54 6.28 -9.13 -19.80
N TYR A 55 5.98 -9.49 -18.56
CA TYR A 55 5.87 -8.54 -17.44
C TYR A 55 7.17 -7.75 -17.22
N ARG A 56 8.32 -8.43 -17.20
CA ARG A 56 9.63 -7.78 -17.05
C ARG A 56 9.96 -6.83 -18.21
N ASN A 57 9.43 -7.10 -19.39
CA ASN A 57 9.55 -6.24 -20.58
C ASN A 57 8.43 -5.19 -20.69
N HIS A 58 7.67 -4.95 -19.61
CA HIS A 58 6.55 -4.00 -19.55
C HIS A 58 5.39 -4.30 -20.53
N ARG A 59 5.33 -5.53 -21.07
CA ARG A 59 4.24 -6.05 -21.91
C ARG A 59 3.12 -6.62 -21.04
N PHE A 60 2.53 -5.74 -20.23
CA PHE A 60 1.60 -6.13 -19.17
C PHE A 60 0.30 -6.73 -19.71
N ARG A 61 -0.15 -6.28 -20.89
CA ARG A 61 -1.38 -6.79 -21.51
C ARG A 61 -1.16 -8.21 -22.03
N GLU A 62 -0.08 -8.44 -22.75
CA GLU A 62 0.30 -9.74 -23.31
C GLU A 62 0.54 -10.78 -22.20
N ALA A 63 1.24 -10.37 -21.13
CA ALA A 63 1.41 -11.18 -19.93
C ALA A 63 0.05 -11.53 -19.30
N ASN A 64 -0.82 -10.54 -19.12
CA ASN A 64 -2.15 -10.74 -18.54
C ASN A 64 -3.01 -11.70 -19.39
N ASP A 65 -2.97 -11.58 -20.71
CA ASP A 65 -3.77 -12.41 -21.62
C ASP A 65 -3.29 -13.87 -21.63
N THR A 66 -1.96 -14.07 -21.62
CA THR A 66 -1.34 -15.39 -21.47
C THR A 66 -1.76 -16.05 -20.16
N LEU A 67 -1.65 -15.31 -19.03
CA LEU A 67 -2.05 -15.81 -17.71
C LEU A 67 -3.54 -16.05 -17.61
N THR A 68 -4.37 -15.28 -18.31
CA THR A 68 -5.81 -15.49 -18.35
C THR A 68 -6.19 -16.79 -19.03
N THR A 69 -5.50 -17.12 -20.12
CA THR A 69 -5.69 -18.41 -20.81
C THR A 69 -5.28 -19.57 -19.90
N PHE A 70 -4.09 -19.49 -19.29
CA PHE A 70 -3.60 -20.50 -18.35
C PHE A 70 -4.56 -20.71 -17.16
N LEU A 71 -4.99 -19.64 -16.50
CA LEU A 71 -5.85 -19.70 -15.31
C LEU A 71 -7.29 -20.16 -15.62
N ARG A 72 -7.73 -20.10 -16.87
CA ARG A 72 -9.01 -20.68 -17.29
C ARG A 72 -8.94 -22.22 -17.30
N GLU A 73 -7.79 -22.77 -17.66
CA GLU A 73 -7.57 -24.22 -17.70
C GLU A 73 -7.21 -24.79 -16.33
N PHE A 74 -6.47 -24.02 -15.53
CA PHE A 74 -5.97 -24.43 -14.23
C PHE A 74 -6.34 -23.41 -13.13
N PRO A 75 -7.62 -23.25 -12.77
CA PRO A 75 -8.03 -22.21 -11.80
C PRO A 75 -7.68 -22.53 -10.34
N ASN A 76 -7.55 -23.81 -9.98
CA ASN A 76 -7.46 -24.24 -8.58
C ASN A 76 -6.23 -25.09 -8.27
N SER A 77 -5.22 -25.13 -9.15
CA SER A 77 -3.97 -25.85 -8.84
C SER A 77 -3.15 -25.05 -7.83
N PRO A 78 -2.46 -25.70 -6.87
CA PRO A 78 -1.40 -25.07 -6.07
C PRO A 78 -0.37 -24.32 -6.94
N ASP A 79 -0.06 -24.86 -8.13
CA ASP A 79 0.87 -24.25 -9.09
C ASP A 79 0.32 -22.96 -9.73
N SER A 80 -1.00 -22.79 -9.73
CA SER A 80 -1.66 -21.59 -10.27
C SER A 80 -1.51 -20.37 -9.37
N ALA A 81 -1.08 -20.53 -8.12
CA ALA A 81 -0.84 -19.42 -7.21
C ALA A 81 0.13 -18.40 -7.82
N GLU A 82 1.22 -18.86 -8.43
CA GLU A 82 2.20 -17.99 -9.06
C GLU A 82 1.60 -17.21 -10.25
N ALA A 83 0.79 -17.89 -11.07
CA ALA A 83 0.09 -17.26 -12.18
C ALA A 83 -0.90 -16.18 -11.72
N TYR A 84 -1.68 -16.45 -10.65
CA TYR A 84 -2.54 -15.44 -10.04
C TYR A 84 -1.73 -14.26 -9.48
N CYS A 85 -0.65 -14.52 -8.76
CA CYS A 85 0.20 -13.47 -8.22
C CYS A 85 0.79 -12.58 -9.34
N LEU A 86 1.29 -13.18 -10.42
CA LEU A 86 1.82 -12.43 -11.56
C LEU A 86 0.72 -11.64 -12.29
N ARG A 87 -0.48 -12.22 -12.45
CA ARG A 87 -1.61 -11.53 -13.09
C ARG A 87 -2.13 -10.37 -12.23
N ALA A 88 -2.08 -10.50 -10.90
CA ALA A 88 -2.37 -9.41 -9.98
C ALA A 88 -1.43 -8.21 -10.22
N LEU A 89 -0.13 -8.47 -10.37
CA LEU A 89 0.86 -7.43 -10.70
C LEU A 89 0.59 -6.79 -12.07
N CYS A 90 0.27 -7.59 -13.09
CA CYS A 90 -0.14 -7.06 -14.40
C CYS A 90 -1.38 -6.16 -14.28
N ASN A 91 -2.39 -6.59 -13.53
CA ASN A 91 -3.62 -5.84 -13.32
C ASN A 91 -3.39 -4.54 -12.51
N ILE A 92 -2.40 -4.49 -11.61
CA ILE A 92 -1.97 -3.25 -10.94
C ILE A 92 -1.45 -2.24 -11.98
N GLU A 93 -0.53 -2.68 -12.85
CA GLU A 93 0.06 -1.82 -13.89
C GLU A 93 -0.99 -1.37 -14.92
N LEU A 94 -1.95 -2.24 -15.24
CA LEU A 94 -3.10 -1.94 -16.10
C LEU A 94 -4.20 -1.14 -15.40
N LYS A 95 -4.02 -0.75 -14.12
CA LYS A 95 -4.98 0.01 -13.29
C LYS A 95 -6.32 -0.71 -13.05
N ASN A 96 -6.37 -2.03 -13.24
CA ASN A 96 -7.52 -2.89 -12.99
C ASN A 96 -7.55 -3.37 -11.53
N LYS A 97 -7.67 -2.44 -10.58
CA LYS A 97 -7.53 -2.73 -9.13
C LYS A 97 -8.44 -3.86 -8.62
N ALA A 98 -9.68 -3.93 -9.09
CA ALA A 98 -10.63 -4.97 -8.68
C ALA A 98 -10.17 -6.38 -9.11
N ARG A 99 -9.64 -6.52 -10.33
CA ARG A 99 -9.08 -7.79 -10.82
C ARG A 99 -7.79 -8.15 -10.07
N ALA A 100 -6.94 -7.15 -9.81
CA ALA A 100 -5.74 -7.36 -9.01
C ALA A 100 -6.06 -7.84 -7.58
N GLU A 101 -7.09 -7.29 -6.94
CA GLU A 101 -7.52 -7.71 -5.60
C GLU A 101 -8.00 -9.16 -5.62
N ALA A 102 -8.83 -9.53 -6.59
CA ALA A 102 -9.31 -10.91 -6.76
C ALA A 102 -8.17 -11.91 -7.02
N ASP A 103 -7.23 -11.55 -7.90
CA ASP A 103 -6.06 -12.37 -8.21
C ASP A 103 -5.15 -12.53 -6.99
N ALA A 104 -4.89 -11.46 -6.23
CA ALA A 104 -4.08 -11.53 -5.01
C ALA A 104 -4.76 -12.40 -3.93
N GLN A 105 -6.09 -12.32 -3.79
CA GLN A 105 -6.86 -13.20 -2.90
C GLN A 105 -6.76 -14.67 -3.32
N ALA A 106 -6.87 -14.97 -4.62
CA ALA A 106 -6.71 -16.33 -5.13
C ALA A 106 -5.29 -16.86 -4.87
N CYS A 107 -4.27 -16.04 -5.09
CA CYS A 107 -2.88 -16.40 -4.79
C CYS A 107 -2.69 -16.71 -3.30
N VAL A 108 -3.22 -15.89 -2.37
CA VAL A 108 -3.16 -16.15 -0.92
C VAL A 108 -3.79 -17.50 -0.54
N LYS A 109 -4.91 -17.87 -1.18
CA LYS A 109 -5.64 -19.12 -0.89
C LYS A 109 -4.90 -20.36 -1.39
N LEU A 110 -4.27 -20.28 -2.57
CA LEU A 110 -3.66 -21.43 -3.24
C LEU A 110 -2.17 -21.61 -2.90
N ALA A 111 -1.46 -20.54 -2.54
CA ALA A 111 -0.02 -20.57 -2.32
C ALA A 111 0.38 -21.51 -1.16
N GLN A 112 1.19 -22.51 -1.49
CA GLN A 112 1.82 -23.42 -0.53
C GLN A 112 3.19 -22.89 -0.06
N SER A 113 3.90 -22.19 -0.95
CA SER A 113 5.19 -21.57 -0.62
C SER A 113 4.99 -20.37 0.30
N SER A 114 5.74 -20.36 1.40
CA SER A 114 5.75 -19.28 2.39
C SER A 114 6.12 -17.93 1.75
N THR A 115 7.11 -17.92 0.85
CA THR A 115 7.54 -16.73 0.11
C THR A 115 6.45 -16.20 -0.82
N ILE A 116 5.81 -17.07 -1.61
CA ILE A 116 4.73 -16.66 -2.52
C ILE A 116 3.56 -16.11 -1.72
N LYS A 117 3.17 -16.81 -0.64
CA LYS A 117 2.09 -16.40 0.25
C LYS A 117 2.36 -15.04 0.89
N ALA A 118 3.60 -14.76 1.31
CA ALA A 118 3.99 -13.48 1.85
C ALA A 118 3.87 -12.35 0.81
N ASN A 119 4.34 -12.58 -0.42
CA ASN A 119 4.21 -11.61 -1.52
C ASN A 119 2.74 -11.34 -1.90
N ALA A 120 1.91 -12.38 -1.90
CA ALA A 120 0.48 -12.29 -2.15
C ALA A 120 -0.22 -11.44 -1.08
N HIS A 121 0.08 -11.71 0.20
CA HIS A 121 -0.41 -10.91 1.32
C HIS A 121 0.05 -9.45 1.23
N ALA A 122 1.30 -9.18 0.90
CA ALA A 122 1.81 -7.81 0.74
C ALA A 122 1.11 -7.04 -0.39
N THR A 123 0.87 -7.71 -1.53
CA THR A 123 0.13 -7.17 -2.67
C THR A 123 -1.31 -6.87 -2.29
N LEU A 124 -2.00 -7.83 -1.66
CA LEU A 124 -3.38 -7.67 -1.22
C LEU A 124 -3.52 -6.55 -0.19
N ALA A 125 -2.61 -6.47 0.79
CA ALA A 125 -2.58 -5.40 1.79
C ALA A 125 -2.49 -4.01 1.13
N THR A 126 -1.65 -3.88 0.10
CA THR A 126 -1.47 -2.61 -0.62
C THR A 126 -2.75 -2.23 -1.38
N LEU A 127 -3.38 -3.18 -2.06
CA LEU A 127 -4.66 -2.97 -2.78
C LEU A 127 -5.80 -2.59 -1.84
N LEU A 128 -5.89 -3.25 -0.68
CA LEU A 128 -6.90 -2.96 0.34
C LEU A 128 -6.68 -1.59 0.98
N TYR A 129 -5.42 -1.23 1.27
CA TYR A 129 -5.05 0.09 1.78
C TYR A 129 -5.49 1.20 0.80
N GLU A 130 -5.17 1.04 -0.49
CA GLU A 130 -5.57 1.99 -1.53
C GLU A 130 -7.09 2.08 -1.73
N SER A 131 -7.80 0.99 -1.46
CA SER A 131 -9.27 0.93 -1.50
C SER A 131 -9.92 1.45 -0.21
N GLY A 132 -9.13 1.97 0.74
CA GLY A 132 -9.62 2.49 2.01
C GLY A 132 -10.05 1.42 3.02
N LYS A 133 -9.87 0.13 2.71
CA LYS A 133 -10.15 -1.01 3.59
C LYS A 133 -8.98 -1.21 4.57
N THR A 134 -8.69 -0.18 5.37
CA THR A 134 -7.50 -0.09 6.22
C THR A 134 -7.39 -1.24 7.22
N ASP A 135 -8.50 -1.63 7.86
CA ASP A 135 -8.49 -2.70 8.87
C ASP A 135 -8.06 -4.04 8.25
N GLN A 136 -8.60 -4.40 7.08
CA GLN A 136 -8.21 -5.63 6.36
C GLN A 136 -6.76 -5.58 5.84
N ALA A 137 -6.28 -4.39 5.46
CA ALA A 137 -4.90 -4.22 5.01
C ALA A 137 -3.89 -4.50 6.13
N LEU A 138 -4.21 -4.15 7.38
CA LEU A 138 -3.34 -4.42 8.54
C LEU A 138 -3.09 -5.92 8.74
N ASP A 139 -4.14 -6.74 8.64
CA ASP A 139 -4.04 -8.20 8.80
C ASP A 139 -3.09 -8.81 7.76
N HIS A 140 -3.21 -8.36 6.51
CA HIS A 140 -2.39 -8.87 5.43
C HIS A 140 -0.94 -8.34 5.47
N TYR A 141 -0.70 -7.09 5.89
CA TYR A 141 0.66 -6.61 6.14
C TYR A 141 1.34 -7.42 7.25
N SER A 142 0.62 -7.66 8.36
CA SER A 142 1.13 -8.49 9.46
C SER A 142 1.43 -9.91 9.00
N ALA A 143 0.52 -10.54 8.25
CA ALA A 143 0.71 -11.90 7.74
C ALA A 143 1.94 -12.02 6.83
N ALA A 144 2.17 -11.04 5.96
CA ALA A 144 3.35 -11.01 5.10
C ALA A 144 4.66 -10.83 5.90
N LEU A 145 4.70 -9.89 6.86
CA LEU A 145 5.89 -9.62 7.69
C LEU A 145 6.28 -10.77 8.62
N LYS A 146 5.35 -11.65 9.00
CA LYS A 146 5.66 -12.86 9.79
C LYS A 146 6.54 -13.86 9.05
N VAL A 147 6.51 -13.84 7.72
CA VAL A 147 7.12 -14.87 6.87
C VAL A 147 8.29 -14.31 6.06
N LEU A 148 8.31 -13.01 5.77
CA LEU A 148 9.40 -12.41 5.03
C LEU A 148 10.72 -12.47 5.80
N PRO A 149 11.82 -12.86 5.15
CA PRO A 149 13.15 -12.74 5.73
C PRO A 149 13.47 -11.29 6.09
N ASP A 150 14.29 -11.09 7.13
CA ASP A 150 14.71 -9.77 7.61
C ASP A 150 15.77 -9.12 6.70
N LYS A 151 15.41 -8.90 5.44
CA LYS A 151 16.24 -8.26 4.39
C LYS A 151 15.33 -7.58 3.38
N PRO A 152 15.82 -6.66 2.54
CA PRO A 152 15.01 -6.05 1.49
C PRO A 152 14.29 -7.13 0.66
N PRO A 153 12.98 -6.98 0.38
CA PRO A 153 12.17 -5.76 0.50
C PRO A 153 11.36 -5.62 1.82
N ALA A 154 11.75 -6.29 2.92
CA ALA A 154 11.02 -6.21 4.18
C ALA A 154 10.96 -4.79 4.77
N ASP A 155 11.95 -3.95 4.50
CA ASP A 155 11.99 -2.51 4.81
C ASP A 155 10.82 -1.74 4.18
N LEU A 156 10.57 -1.96 2.88
CA LEU A 156 9.43 -1.37 2.17
C LEU A 156 8.10 -1.81 2.80
N LEU A 157 7.99 -3.09 3.14
CA LEU A 157 6.75 -3.60 3.70
C LEU A 157 6.47 -3.06 5.10
N ARG A 158 7.49 -2.96 5.96
CA ARG A 158 7.38 -2.31 7.28
C ARG A 158 6.99 -0.84 7.17
N TYR A 159 7.60 -0.11 6.24
CA TYR A 159 7.25 1.28 6.00
C TYR A 159 5.77 1.44 5.59
N ARG A 160 5.29 0.60 4.65
CA ARG A 160 3.88 0.60 4.24
C ARG A 160 2.94 0.18 5.36
N PHE A 161 3.33 -0.81 6.16
CA PHE A 161 2.56 -1.24 7.33
C PHE A 161 2.45 -0.11 8.36
N GLY A 162 3.54 0.62 8.62
CA GLY A 162 3.53 1.81 9.47
C GLY A 162 2.55 2.88 8.98
N ILE A 163 2.54 3.18 7.67
CA ILE A 163 1.56 4.10 7.08
C ILE A 163 0.12 3.60 7.27
N CYS A 164 -0.12 2.30 7.09
CA CYS A 164 -1.44 1.70 7.29
C CYS A 164 -1.90 1.80 8.75
N LEU A 165 -0.98 1.53 9.70
CA LEU A 165 -1.21 1.66 11.14
C LEU A 165 -1.56 3.10 11.51
N GLN A 166 -0.84 4.07 10.97
CA GLN A 166 -1.12 5.49 11.15
C GLN A 166 -2.53 5.84 10.66
N ARG A 167 -2.91 5.38 9.46
CA ARG A 167 -4.24 5.59 8.89
C ARG A 167 -5.36 5.03 9.78
N ALA A 168 -5.08 3.94 10.48
CA ALA A 168 -5.97 3.31 11.45
C ALA A 168 -5.93 3.95 12.85
N GLY A 169 -5.15 5.02 13.06
CA GLY A 169 -4.99 5.66 14.37
C GLY A 169 -4.10 4.89 15.35
N ARG A 170 -3.38 3.85 14.88
CA ARG A 170 -2.45 3.03 15.68
C ARG A 170 -1.04 3.63 15.68
N TRP A 171 -0.92 4.86 16.17
CA TRP A 171 0.29 5.69 16.07
C TRP A 171 1.53 5.09 16.72
N GLN A 172 1.39 4.53 17.93
CA GLN A 172 2.52 3.89 18.63
C GLN A 172 3.04 2.67 17.87
N ASP A 173 2.13 1.90 17.27
CA ASP A 173 2.50 0.73 16.47
C ASP A 173 3.19 1.16 15.18
N ALA A 174 2.66 2.21 14.53
CA ALA A 174 3.28 2.82 13.36
C ALA A 174 4.72 3.28 13.63
N ARG A 175 4.94 3.98 14.76
CA ARG A 175 6.28 4.40 15.19
C ARG A 175 7.24 3.22 15.34
N ARG A 176 6.79 2.09 15.91
CA ARG A 176 7.64 0.89 16.03
C ARG A 176 8.04 0.33 14.67
N GLU A 177 7.12 0.28 13.71
CA GLU A 177 7.45 -0.17 12.35
C GLU A 177 8.39 0.80 11.63
N PHE A 178 8.18 2.12 11.77
CA PHE A 178 9.09 3.12 11.20
C PHE A 178 10.48 3.05 11.85
N ALA A 179 10.56 2.88 13.16
CA ALA A 179 11.82 2.66 13.87
C ALA A 179 12.57 1.44 13.34
N SER A 180 11.85 0.34 13.13
CA SER A 180 12.42 -0.87 12.55
C SER A 180 13.04 -0.63 11.17
N VAL A 181 12.49 0.27 10.36
CA VAL A 181 13.04 0.56 9.02
C VAL A 181 14.45 1.15 9.11
N PHE A 182 14.65 2.22 9.88
CA PHE A 182 15.95 2.88 9.96
C PHE A 182 16.94 2.21 10.93
N GLN A 183 16.48 1.35 11.84
CA GLN A 183 17.36 0.59 12.74
C GLN A 183 17.88 -0.70 12.09
N ARG A 184 17.01 -1.47 11.41
CA ARG A 184 17.39 -2.76 10.81
C ARG A 184 17.89 -2.63 9.38
N TYR A 185 17.51 -1.55 8.68
CA TYR A 185 17.90 -1.30 7.29
C TYR A 185 18.47 0.12 7.14
N PRO A 186 19.60 0.45 7.80
CA PRO A 186 20.17 1.79 7.76
C PRO A 186 20.56 2.26 6.35
N GLY A 187 20.81 1.34 5.41
CA GLY A 187 21.11 1.62 4.00
C GLY A 187 19.87 1.69 3.09
N SER A 188 18.65 1.57 3.62
CA SER A 188 17.43 1.71 2.81
C SER A 188 17.17 3.18 2.46
N ASP A 189 16.76 3.46 1.22
CA ASP A 189 16.29 4.78 0.78
C ASP A 189 15.07 5.28 1.59
N LEU A 190 14.37 4.35 2.26
CA LEU A 190 13.24 4.64 3.13
C LEU A 190 13.66 5.03 4.55
N ALA A 191 14.90 4.79 4.97
CA ALA A 191 15.33 5.07 6.34
C ALA A 191 15.16 6.57 6.73
N PRO A 192 15.53 7.56 5.89
CA PRO A 192 15.27 8.96 6.21
C PRO A 192 13.78 9.31 6.25
N HIS A 193 12.97 8.67 5.41
CA HIS A 193 11.52 8.85 5.38
C HIS A 193 10.87 8.28 6.64
N ALA A 194 11.23 7.06 7.01
CA ALA A 194 10.76 6.40 8.21
C ALA A 194 11.16 7.17 9.48
N ARG A 195 12.37 7.71 9.54
CA ARG A 195 12.79 8.57 10.66
C ARG A 195 11.88 9.79 10.82
N ARG A 196 11.58 10.50 9.73
CA ARG A 196 10.63 11.64 9.78
C ARG A 196 9.24 11.22 10.25
N MET A 197 8.77 10.04 9.84
CA MET A 197 7.48 9.52 10.29
C MET A 197 7.49 9.09 11.76
N TYR A 198 8.63 8.57 12.26
CA TYR A 198 8.83 8.22 13.66
C TYR A 198 8.88 9.47 14.56
N ASP A 199 9.58 10.51 14.12
CA ASP A 199 9.73 11.78 14.84
C ASP A 199 8.44 12.62 14.84
N TRP A 200 7.41 12.20 14.10
CA TRP A 200 6.10 12.85 14.12
C TRP A 200 5.50 12.75 15.53
N THR A 201 5.25 13.90 16.16
CA THR A 201 4.96 13.98 17.61
C THR A 201 3.48 13.93 17.97
N VAL A 202 2.60 14.18 17.01
CA VAL A 202 1.16 14.31 17.27
C VAL A 202 0.42 13.11 16.69
N ASP A 203 -0.52 12.61 17.49
CA ASP A 203 -1.25 11.37 17.22
C ASP A 203 -2.67 11.70 16.82
N GLY A 204 -2.88 12.11 15.56
CA GLY A 204 -4.22 12.38 15.06
C GLY A 204 -4.25 12.91 13.64
N TYR A 205 -5.45 13.29 13.24
CA TYR A 205 -5.74 13.92 11.97
C TYR A 205 -6.54 15.20 12.21
N ALA A 206 -6.31 16.19 11.36
CA ALA A 206 -7.24 17.31 11.22
C ALA A 206 -7.47 17.59 9.74
N ILE A 207 -8.45 18.43 9.45
CA ILE A 207 -8.68 18.92 8.09
C ILE A 207 -8.02 20.29 7.97
N GLN A 208 -6.97 20.38 7.15
CA GLN A 208 -6.36 21.67 6.84
C GLN A 208 -7.30 22.44 5.90
N ALA A 209 -7.74 23.63 6.33
CA ALA A 209 -8.62 24.51 5.57
C ALA A 209 -7.85 25.67 4.90
N GLY A 210 -6.66 26.02 5.38
CA GLY A 210 -5.85 27.06 4.74
C GLY A 210 -4.51 27.24 5.43
N ALA A 211 -3.55 27.86 4.75
CA ALA A 211 -2.29 28.29 5.31
C ALA A 211 -1.95 29.67 4.76
N PHE A 212 -1.69 30.63 5.66
CA PHE A 212 -1.55 32.05 5.33
C PHE A 212 -0.26 32.61 5.93
N ARG A 213 0.38 33.55 5.22
CA ARG A 213 1.51 34.30 5.78
C ARG A 213 1.03 35.27 6.86
N GLU A 214 -0.05 35.99 6.57
CA GLU A 214 -0.65 36.97 7.47
C GLU A 214 -1.64 36.32 8.44
N SER A 215 -1.61 36.75 9.70
CA SER A 215 -2.50 36.24 10.75
C SER A 215 -3.96 36.69 10.56
N GLY A 216 -4.19 37.85 9.93
CA GLY A 216 -5.53 38.38 9.65
C GLY A 216 -6.35 37.43 8.77
N ALA A 217 -5.81 37.03 7.61
CA ALA A 217 -6.49 36.12 6.70
C ALA A 217 -6.80 34.74 7.33
N ALA A 218 -5.89 34.22 8.17
CA ALA A 218 -6.13 33.00 8.92
C ALA A 218 -7.25 33.17 9.96
N SER A 219 -7.29 34.31 10.64
CA SER A 219 -8.31 34.65 11.64
C SER A 219 -9.69 34.81 11.02
N ASP A 220 -9.78 35.47 9.86
CA ASP A 220 -11.03 35.63 9.11
C ASP A 220 -11.60 34.27 8.69
N LEU A 221 -10.75 33.40 8.15
CA LEU A 221 -11.17 32.05 7.78
C LEU A 221 -11.62 31.24 9.01
N ASN A 222 -10.86 31.32 10.10
CA ASN A 222 -11.21 30.64 11.36
C ASN A 222 -12.55 31.12 11.92
N GLN A 223 -12.83 32.43 11.88
CA GLN A 223 -14.12 32.98 12.31
C GLN A 223 -15.27 32.51 11.39
N LYS A 224 -15.06 32.50 10.08
CA LYS A 224 -16.04 32.00 9.10
C LYS A 224 -16.40 30.52 9.34
N LEU A 225 -15.40 29.68 9.60
CA LEU A 225 -15.59 28.27 9.92
C LEU A 225 -16.37 28.09 11.23
N ARG A 226 -15.99 28.81 12.29
CA ARG A 226 -16.70 28.78 13.58
C ARG A 226 -18.15 29.25 13.49
N ARG A 227 -18.44 30.31 12.74
CA ARG A 227 -19.82 30.76 12.45
C ARG A 227 -20.64 29.73 11.68
N SER A 228 -19.97 28.86 10.93
CA SER A 228 -20.59 27.73 10.21
C SER A 228 -20.73 26.46 11.08
N GLY A 229 -20.48 26.56 12.39
CA GLY A 229 -20.56 25.43 13.32
C GLY A 229 -19.38 24.46 13.26
N LEU A 230 -18.29 24.81 12.56
CA LEU A 230 -17.12 23.95 12.42
C LEU A 230 -16.07 24.31 13.48
N PRO A 231 -15.67 23.39 14.37
CA PRO A 231 -14.64 23.65 15.36
C PRO A 231 -13.28 23.77 14.68
N SER A 232 -12.73 24.98 14.64
CA SER A 232 -11.46 25.26 13.97
C SER A 232 -10.45 25.97 14.88
N ARG A 233 -9.16 25.81 14.59
CA ARG A 233 -8.05 26.46 15.29
C ARG A 233 -7.03 27.01 14.28
N VAL A 234 -6.20 27.93 14.73
CA VAL A 234 -5.08 28.48 13.96
C VAL A 234 -3.78 28.12 14.67
N ASP A 235 -2.90 27.43 13.95
CA ASP A 235 -1.57 27.08 14.44
C ASP A 235 -0.50 27.79 13.63
N ARG A 236 0.62 28.09 14.27
CA ARG A 236 1.78 28.67 13.61
C ARG A 236 2.80 27.56 13.31
N ILE A 237 2.95 27.23 12.02
CA ILE A 237 3.77 26.11 11.56
C ILE A 237 4.87 26.61 10.63
N ALA A 238 6.10 26.17 10.85
CA ALA A 238 7.22 26.45 9.95
C ALA A 238 7.15 25.52 8.72
N ARG A 239 7.14 26.09 7.51
CA ARG A 239 7.25 25.35 6.24
C ARG A 239 8.26 26.05 5.34
N SER A 240 9.27 25.30 4.87
CA SER A 240 10.32 25.79 3.96
C SER A 240 11.01 27.09 4.44
N GLY A 241 11.23 27.23 5.75
CA GLY A 241 11.85 28.42 6.33
C GLY A 241 10.91 29.60 6.60
N GLU A 242 9.63 29.51 6.21
CA GLU A 242 8.61 30.54 6.49
C GLU A 242 7.64 30.08 7.59
N TRP A 243 7.18 31.03 8.41
CA TRP A 243 6.09 30.79 9.36
C TRP A 243 4.74 31.00 8.68
N LEU A 244 3.87 30.01 8.76
CA LEU A 244 2.52 30.07 8.24
C LEU A 244 1.48 29.89 9.36
N HIS A 245 0.43 30.69 9.30
CA HIS A 245 -0.78 30.56 10.09
C HIS A 245 -1.71 29.57 9.39
N THR A 246 -1.75 28.33 9.89
CA THR A 246 -2.50 27.22 9.30
C THR A 246 -3.79 26.99 10.06
N VAL A 247 -4.91 26.99 9.32
CA VAL A 247 -6.24 26.80 9.88
C VAL A 247 -6.61 25.33 9.76
N TYR A 248 -6.91 24.71 10.91
CA TYR A 248 -7.32 23.31 11.01
C TYR A 248 -8.74 23.20 11.52
N VAL A 249 -9.46 22.17 11.07
CA VAL A 249 -10.82 21.84 11.50
C VAL A 249 -10.86 20.43 12.09
N GLY A 250 -11.40 20.34 13.30
CA GLY A 250 -11.55 19.11 14.06
C GLY A 250 -10.23 18.51 14.56
N ASN A 251 -10.38 17.44 15.34
CA ASN A 251 -9.30 16.55 15.76
C ASN A 251 -9.88 15.13 15.70
N TYR A 252 -9.25 14.25 14.93
CA TYR A 252 -9.77 12.92 14.61
C TYR A 252 -8.70 11.88 14.91
N THR A 253 -9.09 10.75 15.47
CA THR A 253 -8.13 9.69 15.83
C THR A 253 -7.72 8.90 14.60
N THR A 254 -8.65 8.69 13.67
CA THR A 254 -8.43 7.90 12.45
C THR A 254 -8.58 8.74 11.18
N TYR A 255 -7.93 8.31 10.10
CA TYR A 255 -8.11 8.96 8.80
C TYR A 255 -9.56 8.86 8.33
N ARG A 256 -10.24 7.75 8.64
CA ARG A 256 -11.64 7.49 8.26
C ARG A 256 -12.58 8.52 8.87
N GLU A 257 -12.42 8.85 10.15
CA GLU A 257 -13.19 9.92 10.80
C GLU A 257 -12.97 11.27 10.13
N ALA A 258 -11.71 11.66 9.92
CA ALA A 258 -11.37 12.92 9.26
C ALA A 258 -11.91 12.98 7.82
N ALA A 259 -11.82 11.87 7.07
CA ALA A 259 -12.34 11.75 5.72
C ALA A 259 -13.88 11.85 5.66
N ASN A 260 -14.58 11.30 6.66
CA ASN A 260 -16.04 11.42 6.77
C ASN A 260 -16.49 12.85 7.08
N ALA A 261 -15.70 13.61 7.82
CA ALA A 261 -15.99 15.02 8.12
C ALA A 261 -15.62 15.98 6.97
N LEU A 262 -14.70 15.58 6.08
CA LEU A 262 -14.17 16.40 5.00
C LEU A 262 -15.24 17.02 4.07
N PRO A 263 -16.29 16.30 3.62
CA PRO A 263 -17.33 16.88 2.77
C PRO A 263 -18.04 18.06 3.40
N VAL A 264 -18.25 18.06 4.72
CA VAL A 264 -18.89 19.17 5.45
C VAL A 264 -17.99 20.39 5.43
N VAL A 265 -16.70 20.22 5.71
CA VAL A 265 -15.71 21.32 5.65
C VAL A 265 -15.60 21.88 4.22
N ARG A 266 -15.68 21.02 3.20
CA ARG A 266 -15.60 21.42 1.79
C ARG A 266 -16.77 22.25 1.28
N ARG A 267 -17.90 22.30 2.00
CA ARG A 267 -18.99 23.25 1.73
C ARG A 267 -18.56 24.69 1.99
N VAL A 268 -17.65 24.91 2.93
CA VAL A 268 -17.11 26.23 3.28
C VAL A 268 -15.77 26.50 2.58
N VAL A 269 -14.92 25.48 2.49
CA VAL A 269 -13.54 25.56 1.98
C VAL A 269 -13.27 24.42 1.00
N LYS A 270 -13.49 24.67 -0.30
CA LYS A 270 -13.48 23.63 -1.34
C LYS A 270 -12.19 22.80 -1.41
N ASP A 271 -11.04 23.43 -1.17
CA ASP A 271 -9.71 22.80 -1.26
C ASP A 271 -9.20 22.21 0.05
N ALA A 272 -10.04 22.13 1.08
CA ALA A 272 -9.65 21.48 2.34
C ALA A 272 -9.24 20.02 2.12
N PHE A 273 -8.29 19.54 2.91
CA PHE A 273 -7.80 18.15 2.86
C PHE A 273 -7.43 17.62 4.25
N VAL A 274 -7.50 16.29 4.41
CA VAL A 274 -7.08 15.62 5.64
C VAL A 274 -5.56 15.63 5.72
N MET A 275 -5.04 16.06 6.86
CA MET A 275 -3.62 16.03 7.17
C MET A 275 -3.42 15.26 8.48
N PRO A 276 -2.41 14.39 8.59
CA PRO A 276 -1.96 13.99 9.93
C PRO A 276 -1.59 15.27 10.69
N GLN A 277 -2.01 15.35 11.94
CA GLN A 277 -1.60 16.43 12.82
C GLN A 277 -0.54 15.95 13.74
#